data_AF-A0A814RMG0-F1
#
_entry.id   AF-A0A814RMG0-F1
#
_cell.length_a   1.000
_cell.length_b   1.000
_cell.length_c   1.000
_cell.angle_alpha   90.00
_cell.angle_beta   90.00
_cell.angle_gamma   90.00
#
_symmetry.space_group_name_H-M   'P 1'
#
loop_
_entity.id
_entity.type
_entity.pdbx_description
1 polymer ?
#
loop_
_entity_poly.entity_id
_entity_poly.type
_entity_poly.pdbx_seq_one_letter_code
_entity_poly.pdbx_strand_id
1 'polypeptide(L)'
;MRTEDEKFNALLGRLRRGGCTDADYELLQTRVVGGGEVESLNTIHWAPMLVFHNELRTLLNNLAVASRSLETNEAVVICPSVDTIKSNLIDNRTLRKFVQVLPDNKTDGLPGILPLVKGMPVLLTDNIATELGLSNGSSRTFHSLVYTEPRDEEDKTINEQQSSSSLDPAQPNRFPPNTVTLKYPLYALIEIQKSKIKSDLK
;
A
#
# COMPACT_ATOMS: atom_id res chain seq x y z
N MET A 1 14.70 1.60 22.86
CA MET A 1 13.48 1.02 23.46
C MET A 1 12.32 1.42 22.55
N ARG A 2 11.37 0.52 22.23
CA ARG A 2 10.33 0.78 21.19
C ARG A 2 9.11 1.56 21.69
N THR A 3 8.83 1.50 22.99
CA THR A 3 7.74 2.24 23.65
C THR A 3 8.26 2.81 24.97
N GLU A 4 7.87 4.03 25.30
CA GLU A 4 8.27 4.71 26.56
C GLU A 4 7.32 4.42 27.73
N ASP A 5 6.10 3.94 27.45
CA ASP A 5 5.11 3.58 28.47
C ASP A 5 5.48 2.26 29.16
N GLU A 6 5.88 2.36 30.44
CA GLU A 6 6.25 1.22 31.29
C GLU A 6 5.08 0.25 31.52
N LYS A 7 3.86 0.75 31.70
CA LYS A 7 2.68 -0.09 31.93
C LYS A 7 2.38 -0.92 30.69
N PHE A 8 2.43 -0.29 29.51
CA PHE A 8 2.22 -0.98 28.25
C PHE A 8 3.34 -1.99 27.95
N ASN A 9 4.60 -1.64 28.20
CA ASN A 9 5.73 -2.57 28.05
C ASN A 9 5.60 -3.80 28.97
N ALA A 10 5.17 -3.62 30.22
CA ALA A 10 4.94 -4.72 31.14
C ALA A 10 3.80 -5.65 30.66
N LEU A 11 2.70 -5.07 30.16
CA LEU A 11 1.60 -5.81 29.53
C LEU A 11 2.09 -6.63 28.33
N LEU A 12 2.84 -6.02 27.41
CA LEU A 12 3.40 -6.74 26.25
C LEU A 12 4.32 -7.89 26.67
N GLY A 13 5.10 -7.69 27.73
CA GLY A 13 5.97 -8.72 28.30
C GLY A 13 5.18 -9.91 28.86
N ARG A 14 4.06 -9.67 29.54
CA ARG A 14 3.14 -10.73 30.03
C ARG A 14 2.46 -11.46 28.88
N LEU A 15 1.96 -10.71 27.90
CA LEU A 15 1.29 -11.26 26.73
C LEU A 15 2.18 -12.21 25.93
N ARG A 16 3.46 -11.86 25.76
CA ARG A 16 4.46 -12.74 25.13
C ARG A 16 4.67 -14.08 25.85
N ARG A 17 4.51 -14.11 27.18
CA ARG A 17 4.70 -15.32 28.00
C ARG A 17 3.40 -16.07 28.29
N GLY A 18 2.25 -15.59 27.78
CA GLY A 18 0.94 -16.17 28.06
C GLY A 18 0.44 -15.93 29.49
N GLY A 19 0.99 -14.92 30.20
CA GLY A 19 0.65 -14.62 31.60
C GLY A 19 -0.26 -13.39 31.75
N CYS A 20 -1.22 -13.19 30.85
CA CYS A 20 -2.14 -12.05 30.91
C CYS A 20 -3.05 -12.15 32.15
N THR A 21 -3.28 -11.01 32.79
CA THR A 21 -4.21 -10.85 33.91
C THR A 21 -5.52 -10.21 33.46
N ASP A 22 -6.57 -10.26 34.29
CA ASP A 22 -7.84 -9.59 34.01
C ASP A 22 -7.67 -8.07 33.82
N ALA A 23 -6.77 -7.44 34.59
CA ALA A 23 -6.44 -6.03 34.43
C ALA A 23 -5.79 -5.72 33.06
N ASP A 24 -5.05 -6.67 32.46
CA ASP A 24 -4.50 -6.51 31.11
C ASP A 24 -5.60 -6.57 30.06
N TYR A 25 -6.58 -7.45 30.26
CA TYR A 25 -7.74 -7.59 29.38
C TYR A 25 -8.60 -6.33 29.40
N GLU A 26 -8.94 -5.83 30.59
CA GLU A 26 -9.67 -4.57 30.76
C GLU A 26 -8.94 -3.39 30.11
N LEU A 27 -7.62 -3.29 30.30
CA LEU A 27 -6.82 -2.26 29.66
C LEU A 27 -6.86 -2.34 28.13
N LEU A 28 -6.78 -3.53 27.54
CA LEU A 28 -6.91 -3.71 26.08
C LEU A 28 -8.33 -3.38 25.59
N GLN A 29 -9.37 -3.69 26.37
CA GLN A 29 -10.74 -3.34 26.03
C GLN A 29 -10.94 -1.82 25.92
N THR A 30 -10.24 -1.00 26.73
CA THR A 30 -10.29 0.47 26.58
C THR A 30 -9.79 0.97 25.22
N ARG A 31 -9.07 0.14 24.46
CA ARG A 31 -8.52 0.47 23.15
C ARG A 31 -9.38 -0.06 21.99
N VAL A 32 -10.48 -0.75 22.29
CA VAL A 32 -11.44 -1.22 21.29
C VAL A 32 -12.40 -0.08 20.95
N VAL A 33 -12.45 0.29 19.67
CA VAL A 33 -13.38 1.30 19.17
C VAL A 33 -14.82 0.84 19.42
N GLY A 34 -15.65 1.72 19.99
CA GLY A 34 -17.06 1.46 20.30
C GLY A 34 -17.36 1.15 21.78
N GLY A 35 -16.33 1.00 22.63
CA GLY A 35 -16.50 0.81 24.08
C GLY A 35 -16.63 2.09 24.93
N GLY A 36 -16.51 3.28 24.34
CA GLY A 36 -16.54 4.58 25.02
C GLY A 36 -16.64 5.78 24.07
N GLU A 37 -16.47 7.02 24.56
CA GLU A 37 -16.37 8.23 23.73
C GLU A 37 -15.05 8.19 22.94
N VAL A 38 -15.14 7.90 21.64
CA VAL A 38 -14.00 7.90 20.74
C VAL A 38 -13.87 9.30 20.14
N GLU A 39 -12.73 9.98 20.39
CA GLU A 39 -12.34 11.12 19.57
C GLU A 39 -12.36 10.67 18.10
N SER A 40 -13.04 11.44 17.24
CA SER A 40 -13.36 11.05 15.87
C SER A 40 -12.26 10.25 15.17
N LEU A 41 -12.63 9.12 14.54
CA LEU A 41 -11.69 8.31 13.75
C LEU A 41 -11.07 9.09 12.58
N ASN A 42 -11.60 10.27 12.25
CA ASN A 42 -11.07 11.18 11.25
C ASN A 42 -9.62 11.63 11.56
N THR A 43 -9.20 11.60 12.82
CA THR A 43 -7.82 11.93 13.23
C THR A 43 -6.81 10.81 12.95
N ILE A 44 -7.28 9.59 12.66
CA ILE A 44 -6.46 8.38 12.46
C ILE A 44 -6.16 8.16 10.96
N HIS A 45 -6.27 9.22 10.17
CA HIS A 45 -6.19 9.15 8.73
C HIS A 45 -4.85 8.50 8.30
N TRP A 46 -4.92 7.41 7.52
CA TRP A 46 -3.78 6.59 7.05
C TRP A 46 -3.00 5.82 8.13
N ALA A 47 -3.58 5.54 9.29
CA ALA A 47 -2.93 4.63 10.24
C ALA A 47 -2.73 3.23 9.64
N PRO A 48 -1.56 2.60 9.86
CA PRO A 48 -1.33 1.23 9.43
C PRO A 48 -2.35 0.27 10.03
N MET A 49 -3.00 -0.52 9.19
CA MET A 49 -3.89 -1.59 9.61
C MET A 49 -3.18 -2.94 9.57
N LEU A 50 -3.34 -3.71 10.65
CA LEU A 50 -2.83 -5.08 10.72
C LEU A 50 -3.98 -6.06 10.50
N VAL A 51 -3.77 -7.00 9.59
CA VAL A 51 -4.74 -8.05 9.26
C VAL A 51 -4.07 -9.41 9.23
N PHE A 52 -4.85 -10.46 9.40
CA PHE A 52 -4.35 -11.85 9.43
C PHE A 52 -4.04 -12.42 8.03
N HIS A 53 -4.73 -11.94 6.99
CA HIS A 53 -4.67 -12.50 5.64
C HIS A 53 -4.12 -11.46 4.66
N ASN A 54 -3.21 -11.89 3.79
CA ASN A 54 -2.61 -11.00 2.79
C ASN A 54 -3.64 -10.53 1.76
N GLU A 55 -4.60 -11.38 1.41
CA GLU A 55 -5.68 -11.04 0.48
C GLU A 55 -6.52 -9.88 1.02
N LEU A 56 -6.80 -9.89 2.33
CA LEU A 56 -7.52 -8.80 3.00
C LEU A 56 -6.69 -7.52 3.03
N ARG A 57 -5.36 -7.62 3.25
CA ARG A 57 -4.45 -6.47 3.20
C ARG A 57 -4.49 -5.83 1.82
N THR A 58 -4.36 -6.61 0.76
CA THR A 58 -4.39 -6.15 -0.63
C THR A 58 -5.73 -5.49 -0.95
N LEU A 59 -6.84 -6.10 -0.54
CA LEU A 59 -8.18 -5.56 -0.72
C LEU A 59 -8.35 -4.20 -0.02
N LEU A 60 -7.93 -4.09 1.24
CA LEU A 60 -7.99 -2.82 1.99
C LEU A 60 -7.12 -1.74 1.36
N ASN A 61 -5.92 -2.09 0.90
CA ASN A 61 -5.03 -1.15 0.21
C ASN A 61 -5.64 -0.66 -1.11
N ASN A 62 -6.25 -1.54 -1.90
CA ASN A 62 -6.91 -1.18 -3.15
C ASN A 62 -8.12 -0.25 -2.90
N LEU A 63 -8.92 -0.55 -1.87
CA LEU A 63 -10.02 0.32 -1.44
C LEU A 63 -9.51 1.70 -1.00
N ALA A 64 -8.39 1.75 -0.27
CA ALA A 64 -7.78 3.01 0.15
C ALA A 64 -7.32 3.85 -1.06
N VAL A 65 -6.75 3.22 -2.09
CA VAL A 65 -6.40 3.90 -3.35
C VAL A 65 -7.63 4.46 -4.05
N ALA A 66 -8.70 3.66 -4.18
CA ALA A 66 -9.93 4.09 -4.81
C ALA A 66 -10.60 5.26 -4.05
N SER A 67 -10.68 5.17 -2.71
CA SER A 67 -11.20 6.25 -1.86
C SER A 67 -10.40 7.53 -2.05
N ARG A 68 -9.07 7.42 -1.99
CA ARG A 68 -8.18 8.57 -2.13
C ARG A 68 -8.33 9.24 -3.50
N SER A 69 -8.43 8.47 -4.57
CA SER A 69 -8.67 8.99 -5.92
C SER A 69 -9.97 9.79 -6.01
N LEU A 70 -11.04 9.31 -5.38
CA LEU A 70 -12.32 10.01 -5.33
C LEU A 70 -12.24 11.30 -4.48
N GLU A 71 -11.53 11.25 -3.35
CA GLU A 71 -11.35 12.41 -2.45
C GLU A 71 -10.54 13.54 -3.10
N THR A 72 -9.46 13.21 -3.82
CA THR A 72 -8.55 14.23 -4.38
C THR A 72 -8.82 14.52 -5.85
N ASN A 73 -9.73 13.79 -6.49
CA ASN A 73 -9.98 13.83 -7.94
C ASN A 73 -8.69 13.59 -8.77
N GLU A 74 -7.77 12.78 -8.23
CA GLU A 74 -6.53 12.39 -8.90
C GLU A 74 -6.73 11.03 -9.58
N ALA A 75 -6.13 10.84 -10.75
CA ALA A 75 -6.20 9.56 -11.46
C ALA A 75 -5.43 8.46 -10.73
N VAL A 76 -6.00 7.25 -10.68
CA VAL A 76 -5.26 6.07 -10.26
C VAL A 76 -4.32 5.65 -11.39
N VAL A 77 -3.08 5.36 -11.05
CA VAL A 77 -2.10 4.79 -11.97
C VAL A 77 -1.88 3.34 -11.61
N ILE A 78 -2.09 2.44 -12.57
CA ILE A 78 -1.87 1.01 -12.42
C ILE A 78 -0.54 0.64 -13.06
N CYS A 79 0.35 0.04 -12.27
CA CYS A 79 1.60 -0.55 -12.74
C CYS A 79 1.49 -2.09 -12.71
N PRO A 80 1.23 -2.76 -13.85
CA PRO A 80 1.23 -4.21 -13.91
C PRO A 80 2.66 -4.77 -13.82
N SER A 81 2.82 -5.94 -13.19
CA SER A 81 4.09 -6.68 -13.16
C SER A 81 4.50 -7.13 -14.56
N VAL A 82 5.82 -7.19 -14.77
CA VAL A 82 6.45 -7.76 -15.96
C VAL A 82 7.12 -9.07 -15.56
N ASP A 83 6.40 -10.17 -15.75
CA ASP A 83 6.82 -11.49 -15.31
C ASP A 83 7.51 -12.28 -16.43
N THR A 84 8.44 -13.17 -16.05
CA THR A 84 9.17 -14.04 -16.96
C THR A 84 9.11 -15.50 -16.52
N ILE A 85 9.18 -16.43 -17.48
CA ILE A 85 9.35 -17.86 -17.24
C ILE A 85 10.69 -18.27 -17.85
N LYS A 86 11.63 -18.71 -17.00
CA LYS A 86 13.00 -19.05 -17.43
C LYS A 86 13.64 -17.91 -18.26
N SER A 87 13.52 -16.68 -17.77
CA SER A 87 14.01 -15.46 -18.41
C SER A 87 13.35 -15.06 -19.75
N ASN A 88 12.29 -15.76 -20.17
CA ASN A 88 11.49 -15.36 -21.33
C ASN A 88 10.22 -14.65 -20.86
N LEU A 89 9.88 -13.53 -21.48
CA LEU A 89 8.63 -12.82 -21.20
C LEU A 89 7.42 -13.72 -21.45
N ILE A 90 6.42 -13.61 -20.57
CA ILE A 90 5.16 -14.35 -20.75
C ILE A 90 4.38 -13.70 -21.89
N ASP A 91 4.41 -14.32 -23.06
CA ASP A 91 3.69 -13.84 -24.25
C ASP A 91 2.17 -14.08 -24.16
N ASN A 92 1.76 -15.19 -23.53
CA ASN A 92 0.36 -15.54 -23.39
C ASN A 92 -0.39 -14.56 -22.46
N ARG A 93 -1.31 -13.77 -23.03
CA ARG A 93 -2.14 -12.78 -22.32
C ARG A 93 -2.93 -13.37 -21.16
N THR A 94 -3.53 -14.55 -21.34
CA THR A 94 -4.33 -15.21 -20.30
C THR A 94 -3.46 -15.63 -19.13
N LEU A 95 -2.28 -16.19 -19.41
CA LEU A 95 -1.31 -16.58 -18.39
C LEU A 95 -0.78 -15.35 -17.63
N ARG A 96 -0.47 -14.26 -18.34
CA ARG A 96 -0.03 -12.99 -17.72
C ARG A 96 -1.09 -12.46 -16.76
N LYS A 97 -2.36 -12.41 -17.18
CA LYS A 97 -3.47 -12.00 -16.31
C LYS A 97 -3.62 -12.92 -15.09
N PHE A 98 -3.42 -14.22 -15.27
CA PHE A 98 -3.52 -15.17 -14.17
C PHE A 98 -2.43 -14.92 -13.11
N VAL A 99 -1.18 -14.73 -13.54
CA VAL A 99 -0.05 -14.41 -12.66
C VAL A 99 -0.29 -13.09 -11.92
N GLN A 100 -0.83 -12.08 -12.60
CA GLN A 100 -1.10 -10.76 -12.02
C GLN A 100 -2.17 -10.76 -10.91
N VAL A 101 -3.04 -11.78 -10.87
CA VAL A 101 -4.10 -11.93 -9.86
C VAL A 101 -3.65 -12.83 -8.70
N LEU A 102 -2.47 -13.43 -8.77
CA LEU A 102 -1.96 -14.26 -7.69
C LEU A 102 -1.77 -13.44 -6.41
N PRO A 103 -2.04 -14.05 -5.23
CA PRO A 103 -1.73 -13.43 -3.96
C PRO A 103 -0.22 -13.25 -3.80
N ASP A 104 0.17 -12.19 -3.09
CA ASP A 104 1.57 -11.79 -2.90
C ASP A 104 2.47 -12.85 -2.25
N ASN A 105 1.88 -13.76 -1.47
CA ASN A 105 2.58 -14.91 -0.87
C ASN A 105 3.04 -15.96 -1.90
N LYS A 106 2.61 -15.84 -3.16
CA LYS A 106 3.04 -16.66 -4.30
C LYS A 106 3.94 -15.90 -5.28
N THR A 107 4.22 -14.62 -5.04
CA THR A 107 4.92 -13.73 -5.97
C THR A 107 6.03 -12.93 -5.27
N ASP A 108 6.87 -13.62 -4.48
CA ASP A 108 7.99 -13.03 -3.71
C ASP A 108 7.60 -11.82 -2.85
N GLY A 109 6.34 -11.75 -2.40
CA GLY A 109 5.81 -10.66 -1.59
C GLY A 109 5.49 -9.38 -2.38
N LEU A 110 5.51 -9.41 -3.71
CA LEU A 110 5.18 -8.29 -4.57
C LEU A 110 3.81 -8.45 -5.23
N PRO A 111 3.02 -7.38 -5.38
CA PRO A 111 1.73 -7.48 -6.05
C PRO A 111 1.91 -7.59 -7.58
N GLY A 112 1.09 -8.42 -8.22
CA GLY A 112 1.04 -8.50 -9.68
C GLY A 112 0.50 -7.23 -10.36
N ILE A 113 -0.26 -6.43 -9.61
CA ILE A 113 -0.74 -5.11 -10.03
C ILE A 113 -0.53 -4.15 -8.87
N LEU A 114 0.23 -3.08 -9.10
CA LEU A 114 0.48 -2.03 -8.12
C LEU A 114 -0.34 -0.77 -8.47
N PRO A 115 -1.48 -0.53 -7.78
CA PRO A 115 -2.25 0.68 -7.93
C PRO A 115 -1.66 1.81 -7.09
N LEU A 116 -1.52 2.99 -7.70
CA LEU A 116 -0.90 4.16 -7.09
C LEU A 116 -1.76 5.40 -7.31
N VAL A 117 -1.85 6.25 -6.29
CA VAL A 117 -2.51 7.56 -6.37
C VAL A 117 -1.71 8.56 -5.56
N LYS A 118 -1.56 9.77 -6.08
CA LYS A 118 -0.77 10.82 -5.45
C LYS A 118 -1.21 11.08 -4.01
N GLY A 119 -0.22 11.21 -3.12
CA GLY A 119 -0.44 11.46 -1.70
C GLY A 119 -0.74 10.22 -0.85
N MET A 120 -0.74 9.01 -1.43
CA MET A 120 -0.92 7.79 -0.64
C MET A 120 0.37 7.38 0.09
N PRO A 121 0.28 6.81 1.30
CA PRO A 121 1.41 6.17 1.94
C PRO A 121 1.81 4.90 1.17
N VAL A 122 3.11 4.73 0.97
CA VAL A 122 3.74 3.56 0.37
C VAL A 122 4.86 3.07 1.27
N LEU A 123 5.12 1.76 1.21
CA LEU A 123 6.17 1.11 1.99
C LEU A 123 7.24 0.58 1.04
N LEU A 124 8.50 0.93 1.30
CA LEU A 124 9.61 0.36 0.54
C LEU A 124 9.83 -1.10 0.95
N THR A 125 9.94 -1.98 -0.04
CA THR A 125 10.21 -3.42 0.14
C THR A 125 11.70 -3.74 0.11
N ASP A 126 12.51 -2.87 -0.48
CA ASP A 126 13.94 -3.07 -0.68
C ASP A 126 14.79 -1.99 -0.01
N ASN A 127 16.05 -2.34 0.23
CA ASN A 127 17.07 -1.41 0.71
C ASN A 127 17.72 -0.71 -0.49
N ILE A 128 17.38 0.57 -0.69
CA ILE A 128 17.89 1.36 -1.81
C ILE A 128 19.07 2.21 -1.37
N ALA A 129 18.87 3.02 -0.32
CA ALA A 129 19.87 3.95 0.22
C ALA A 129 19.64 4.11 1.72
N THR A 130 20.16 3.15 2.50
CA THR A 130 19.92 3.05 3.95
C THR A 130 20.41 4.27 4.73
N GLU A 131 21.48 4.90 4.26
CA GLU A 131 22.07 6.14 4.76
C GLU A 131 21.13 7.34 4.61
N LEU A 132 20.28 7.35 3.58
CA LEU A 132 19.22 8.33 3.35
C LEU A 132 17.89 7.92 4.01
N GLY A 133 17.88 6.77 4.71
CA GLY A 133 16.68 6.20 5.32
C GLY A 133 15.73 5.52 4.33
N LEU A 134 16.15 5.27 3.08
CA LEU A 134 15.41 4.52 2.08
C LEU A 134 15.72 3.02 2.24
N SER A 135 15.16 2.44 3.30
CA SER A 135 15.31 1.03 3.65
C SER A 135 13.97 0.30 3.59
N ASN A 136 14.03 -1.03 3.53
CA ASN A 136 12.85 -1.88 3.66
C ASN A 136 12.07 -1.52 4.95
N GLY A 137 10.75 -1.42 4.83
CA GLY A 137 9.83 -1.08 5.92
C GLY A 137 9.65 0.42 6.14
N SER A 138 10.37 1.27 5.41
CA SER A 138 10.21 2.72 5.55
C SER A 138 8.95 3.21 4.83
N SER A 139 8.09 3.91 5.58
CA SER A 139 6.87 4.54 5.05
C SER A 139 7.19 5.88 4.41
N ARG A 140 6.64 6.15 3.22
CA ARG A 140 6.83 7.36 2.42
C ARG A 140 5.52 7.75 1.75
N THR A 141 5.42 9.00 1.30
CA THR A 141 4.25 9.45 0.55
C THR A 141 4.57 9.39 -0.94
N PHE A 142 3.75 8.70 -1.72
CA PHE A 142 3.90 8.66 -3.17
C PHE A 142 3.51 10.01 -3.79
N HIS A 143 4.37 10.54 -4.67
CA HIS A 143 4.13 11.83 -5.33
C HIS A 143 3.72 11.66 -6.79
N SER A 144 4.55 11.00 -7.60
CA SER A 144 4.27 10.76 -9.03
C SER A 144 5.15 9.65 -9.60
N LEU A 145 4.84 9.20 -10.80
CA LEU A 145 5.69 8.33 -11.60
C LEU A 145 6.34 9.12 -12.72
N VAL A 146 7.61 8.83 -12.97
CA VAL A 146 8.31 9.24 -14.18
C VAL A 146 8.36 8.04 -15.11
N TYR A 147 7.91 8.24 -16.33
CA TYR A 147 7.85 7.24 -17.38
C TYR A 147 8.20 7.89 -18.72
N THR A 148 8.72 7.09 -19.64
CA THR A 148 8.90 7.54 -21.03
C THR A 148 7.55 7.47 -21.74
N GLU A 149 7.26 8.46 -22.59
CA GLU A 149 6.13 8.38 -23.53
C GLU A 149 6.17 7.01 -24.24
N PRO A 150 5.09 6.23 -24.16
CA PRO A 150 5.06 4.92 -24.80
C PRO A 150 5.20 5.06 -26.30
N ARG A 151 6.02 4.19 -26.89
CA ARG A 151 6.29 4.18 -28.33
C ARG A 151 5.15 3.55 -29.13
N ASP A 152 4.28 2.77 -28.47
CA ASP A 152 3.17 2.02 -29.07
C ASP A 152 1.85 2.31 -28.33
N GLU A 153 0.71 2.33 -29.05
CA GLU A 153 -0.63 2.55 -28.46
C GLU A 153 -1.03 1.49 -27.42
N GLU A 154 -0.45 0.28 -27.48
CA GLU A 154 -0.72 -0.80 -26.51
C GLU A 154 -0.24 -0.48 -25.08
N ASP A 155 0.66 0.49 -24.92
CA ASP A 155 1.24 0.86 -23.62
C ASP A 155 0.51 2.02 -22.95
N LYS A 156 -0.36 2.74 -23.68
CA LYS A 156 -1.31 3.74 -23.18
C LYS A 156 -2.73 3.17 -23.24
N THR A 157 -3.01 2.10 -22.50
CA THR A 157 -4.40 1.65 -22.36
C THR A 157 -5.08 2.48 -21.27
N ILE A 158 -5.74 3.56 -21.68
CA ILE A 158 -6.80 4.19 -20.89
C ILE A 158 -7.94 3.17 -20.87
N ASN A 159 -8.29 2.64 -19.70
CA ASN A 159 -9.40 1.69 -19.59
C ASN A 159 -10.73 2.44 -19.79
N GLU A 160 -11.13 2.69 -21.03
CA GLU A 160 -12.47 3.22 -21.38
C GLU A 160 -13.61 2.22 -21.11
N GLN A 161 -13.32 1.02 -20.60
CA GLN A 161 -14.35 0.02 -20.30
C GLN A 161 -14.24 -0.50 -18.87
N GLN A 162 -14.72 0.31 -17.93
CA GLN A 162 -15.40 -0.16 -16.72
C GLN A 162 -16.38 0.90 -16.18
N SER A 163 -17.14 1.52 -17.09
CA SER A 163 -18.26 2.41 -16.80
C SER A 163 -19.42 1.64 -16.14
N SER A 164 -19.41 1.54 -14.81
CA SER A 164 -20.66 1.53 -14.02
C SER A 164 -20.38 2.02 -12.61
N SER A 165 -21.22 2.97 -12.20
CA SER A 165 -21.08 3.94 -11.11
C SER A 165 -21.36 3.39 -9.71
N SER A 166 -20.84 2.21 -9.37
CA SER A 166 -20.97 1.68 -8.02
C SER A 166 -19.78 0.80 -7.66
N LEU A 167 -19.09 1.18 -6.58
CA LEU A 167 -18.13 0.34 -5.85
C LEU A 167 -18.91 -0.88 -5.31
N ASP A 168 -18.99 -1.94 -6.11
CA ASP A 168 -19.56 -3.20 -5.68
C ASP A 168 -18.50 -3.93 -4.83
N PRO A 169 -18.73 -4.17 -3.52
CA PRO A 169 -17.75 -4.82 -2.64
C PRO A 169 -17.35 -6.23 -3.09
N ALA A 170 -18.08 -6.82 -4.05
CA ALA A 170 -17.74 -8.09 -4.70
C ALA A 170 -16.59 -8.00 -5.73
N GLN A 171 -16.11 -6.80 -6.11
CA GLN A 171 -15.07 -6.61 -7.13
C GLN A 171 -13.93 -5.69 -6.62
N PRO A 172 -13.02 -6.20 -5.76
CA PRO A 172 -12.02 -5.40 -5.05
C PRO A 172 -10.87 -4.83 -5.90
N ASN A 173 -10.83 -5.14 -7.19
CA ASN A 173 -9.83 -4.63 -8.15
C ASN A 173 -10.42 -3.60 -9.12
N ARG A 174 -11.58 -3.01 -8.78
CA ARG A 174 -12.25 -2.03 -9.62
C ARG A 174 -11.83 -0.61 -9.24
N PHE A 175 -11.01 -0.02 -10.10
CA PHE A 175 -10.57 1.37 -9.97
C PHE A 175 -11.48 2.31 -10.79
N PRO A 176 -11.55 3.60 -10.44
CA PRO A 176 -12.37 4.57 -11.16
C PRO A 176 -12.02 4.67 -12.66
N PRO A 177 -12.94 5.13 -13.52
CA PRO A 177 -12.78 5.07 -14.98
C PRO A 177 -11.63 5.93 -15.52
N ASN A 178 -11.17 6.93 -14.75
CA ASN A 178 -10.01 7.76 -15.09
C ASN A 178 -8.66 7.07 -14.82
N THR A 179 -8.65 5.75 -14.65
CA THR A 179 -7.44 4.98 -14.34
C THR A 179 -6.53 4.84 -15.56
N VAL A 180 -5.25 5.11 -15.36
CA VAL A 180 -4.20 4.99 -16.39
C VAL A 180 -3.34 3.77 -16.10
N THR A 181 -3.16 2.89 -17.09
CA THR A 181 -2.24 1.75 -16.97
C THR A 181 -0.88 2.13 -17.57
N LEU A 182 0.21 1.88 -16.83
CA LEU A 182 1.59 2.15 -17.25
C LEU A 182 2.47 0.91 -17.08
N LYS A 183 2.92 0.31 -18.18
CA LYS A 183 3.74 -0.92 -18.14
C LYS A 183 5.23 -0.68 -17.85
N TYR A 184 5.74 0.51 -18.17
CA TYR A 184 7.18 0.81 -18.12
C TYR A 184 7.48 2.12 -17.39
N PRO A 185 7.16 2.23 -16.08
CA PRO A 185 7.66 3.33 -15.27
C PRO A 185 9.19 3.26 -15.16
N LEU A 186 9.85 4.42 -15.23
CA LEU A 186 11.30 4.53 -15.02
C LEU A 186 11.63 4.58 -13.53
N TYR A 187 10.97 5.46 -12.79
CA TYR A 187 11.12 5.59 -11.34
C TYR A 187 9.91 6.30 -10.71
N ALA A 188 9.70 6.05 -9.41
CA ALA A 188 8.69 6.75 -8.61
C ALA A 188 9.34 7.88 -7.82
N LEU A 189 8.67 9.04 -7.80
CA LEU A 189 9.00 10.13 -6.90
C LEU A 189 8.23 9.94 -5.60
N ILE A 190 8.96 9.97 -4.48
CA ILE A 190 8.42 9.82 -3.14
C ILE A 190 8.85 11.00 -2.27
N GLU A 191 7.96 11.45 -1.41
CA GLU A 191 8.23 12.51 -0.46
C GLU A 191 8.80 11.93 0.85
N ILE A 192 9.86 12.57 1.35
CA ILE A 192 10.55 12.20 2.59
C ILE A 192 10.29 13.28 3.63
N GLN A 193 9.47 12.99 4.66
CA GLN A 193 9.06 13.97 5.68
C GLN A 193 10.22 14.51 6.55
N LYS A 194 11.32 13.74 6.71
CA LYS A 194 12.51 14.17 7.44
C LYS A 194 13.75 13.71 6.69
N SER A 195 14.34 14.62 5.91
CA SER A 195 15.67 14.41 5.35
C SER A 195 16.71 14.44 6.48
N LYS A 196 17.56 13.41 6.56
CA LYS A 196 18.76 13.43 7.42
C LYS A 196 19.92 14.20 6.78
N ILE A 197 19.74 14.70 5.56
CA ILE A 197 20.74 15.51 4.89
C ILE A 197 20.73 16.87 5.58
N LYS A 198 21.76 17.13 6.39
CA LYS A 198 22.13 18.51 6.73
C LYS A 198 22.56 19.15 5.42
N SER A 199 21.64 19.86 4.76
CA SER A 199 21.99 20.67 3.61
C SER A 199 22.77 21.87 4.11
N ASP A 200 24.10 21.78 4.13
CA ASP A 200 25.00 22.93 4.23
C ASP A 200 25.06 23.70 2.89
N LEU A 201 23.96 23.71 2.13
CA LEU A 201 23.82 24.50 0.91
C LEU A 201 23.50 25.94 1.32
N LYS A 202 24.57 26.71 1.48
CA LYS A 202 24.55 28.18 1.42
C LYS A 202 24.25 28.67 0.02
#